data_AF-A0A936S779-F1
#
_entry.id   AF-A0A936S779-F1
#
_cell.length_a   1.000
_cell.length_b   1.000
_cell.length_c   1.000
_cell.angle_alpha   90.00
_cell.angle_beta   90.00
_cell.angle_gamma   90.00
#
_symmetry.space_group_name_H-M   'P 1'
#
loop_
_entity.id
_entity.type
_entity.pdbx_description
1 polymer ?
#
loop_
_entity_poly.entity_id
_entity_poly.type
_entity_poly.pdbx_seq_one_letter_code
_entity_poly.pdbx_strand_id
1 'polypeptide(L)'
;MTAATGMIDVRTVPPPQRHPLIFGTFDALEPGQAFEIVNDHDPMPLYFQFEKTRGGQFAWRYLEAGPAQWHVRIARVAAGTASGTSTGCGGGCSCSGG
;
A
#
# COMPACT_ATOMS: atom_id res chain seq x y z
N MET A 1 13.70 -5.25 -0.18
CA MET A 1 12.93 -5.17 1.08
C MET A 1 12.51 -3.72 1.24
N THR A 2 11.22 -3.41 1.09
CA THR A 2 10.70 -2.06 1.28
C THR A 2 10.73 -1.75 2.78
N ALA A 3 11.36 -0.66 3.20
CA ALA A 3 11.36 -0.28 4.62
C ALA A 3 9.98 0.28 5.02
N ALA A 4 9.45 -0.12 6.18
CA ALA A 4 8.29 0.53 6.77
C ALA A 4 8.76 1.78 7.52
N THR A 5 8.26 2.95 7.13
CA THR A 5 8.62 4.26 7.68
C THR A 5 8.00 4.48 9.06
N GLY A 6 6.88 3.83 9.37
CA GLY A 6 6.23 3.93 10.67
C GLY A 6 4.96 3.10 10.79
N MET A 7 4.50 2.91 12.02
CA MET A 7 3.28 2.20 12.39
C MET A 7 2.31 3.17 13.07
N ILE A 8 1.05 3.19 12.63
CA ILE A 8 -0.01 4.05 13.14
C ILE A 8 -1.06 3.19 13.83
N ASP A 9 -1.25 3.39 15.14
CA ASP A 9 -2.31 2.72 15.88
C ASP A 9 -3.62 3.52 15.76
N VAL A 10 -4.50 3.08 14.87
CA VAL A 10 -5.79 3.70 14.58
C VAL A 10 -6.75 3.62 15.78
N ARG A 11 -6.52 2.68 16.71
CA ARG A 11 -7.34 2.52 17.93
C ARG A 11 -7.17 3.71 18.87
N THR A 12 -5.99 4.34 18.86
CA THR A 12 -5.67 5.53 19.66
C THR A 12 -6.12 6.84 19.01
N VAL A 13 -6.48 6.80 17.72
CA VAL A 13 -6.87 7.99 16.95
C VAL A 13 -8.40 8.12 16.91
N PRO A 14 -8.97 9.31 17.14
CA PRO A 14 -10.41 9.53 17.06
C PRO A 14 -10.95 9.22 15.66
N PRO A 15 -12.14 8.58 15.53
CA PRO A 15 -12.76 8.25 14.24
C PRO A 15 -12.71 9.33 13.14
N PRO A 16 -13.01 10.61 13.43
CA PRO A 16 -12.97 11.66 12.41
C PRO A 16 -11.55 11.97 11.91
N GLN A 17 -10.52 11.66 12.68
CA GLN A 17 -9.13 11.99 12.36
C GLN A 17 -8.38 10.82 11.70
N ARG A 18 -8.88 9.59 11.80
CA ARG A 18 -8.24 8.38 11.24
C ARG A 18 -7.97 8.53 9.76
N HIS A 19 -9.00 8.87 8.98
CA HIS A 19 -8.87 9.04 7.53
C HIS A 19 -7.85 10.12 7.15
N PRO A 20 -8.01 11.40 7.54
CA PRO A 20 -7.07 12.44 7.11
C PRO A 20 -5.64 12.18 7.57
N LEU A 21 -5.44 11.54 8.73
CA LEU A 21 -4.11 11.19 9.22
C LEU A 21 -3.44 10.11 8.36
N ILE A 22 -4.16 9.05 8.00
CA ILE A 22 -3.66 7.97 7.14
C ILE A 22 -3.38 8.51 5.73
N PHE A 23 -4.31 9.28 5.16
CA PHE A 23 -4.12 9.91 3.84
C PHE A 23 -2.94 10.89 3.83
N GLY A 24 -2.84 11.76 4.84
CA GLY A 24 -1.74 12.70 4.97
C GLY A 24 -0.39 11.99 5.14
N THR A 25 -0.36 10.90 5.91
CA THR A 25 0.86 10.09 6.05
C THR A 25 1.24 9.45 4.72
N PHE A 26 0.29 8.85 4.01
CA PHE A 26 0.55 8.26 2.71
C PHE A 26 1.07 9.28 1.69
N ASP A 27 0.50 10.48 1.69
CA ASP A 27 0.89 11.56 0.77
C ASP A 27 2.29 12.10 1.06
N ALA A 28 2.74 12.01 2.32
CA ALA A 28 4.10 12.35 2.73
C ALA A 28 5.13 11.24 2.40
N LEU A 29 4.71 10.02 2.05
CA LEU A 29 5.63 8.94 1.72
C LEU A 29 6.26 9.13 0.34
N GLU A 30 7.51 8.70 0.21
CA GLU A 30 8.17 8.58 -1.08
C GLU A 30 7.78 7.29 -1.80
N PRO A 31 7.86 7.23 -3.15
CA PRO A 31 7.62 5.99 -3.88
C PRO A 31 8.62 4.91 -3.44
N GLY A 32 8.14 3.74 -3.04
CA GLY A 32 8.96 2.69 -2.45
C GLY A 32 9.10 2.79 -0.93
N GLN A 33 8.39 3.69 -0.26
CA GLN A 33 8.17 3.62 1.18
C GLN A 33 6.81 3.00 1.51
N ALA A 34 6.69 2.49 2.73
CA ALA A 34 5.44 1.94 3.24
C ALA A 34 5.22 2.36 4.68
N PHE A 35 3.97 2.30 5.12
CA PHE A 35 3.62 2.43 6.53
C PHE A 35 2.61 1.36 6.90
N GLU A 36 2.46 1.16 8.19
CA GLU A 36 1.65 0.13 8.78
C GLU A 36 0.54 0.76 9.62
N ILE A 37 -0.66 0.20 9.57
CA ILE A 37 -1.81 0.64 10.35
C ILE A 37 -2.36 -0.55 11.14
N VAL A 38 -2.66 -0.32 12.42
CA VAL A 38 -3.37 -1.29 13.25
C VAL A 38 -4.74 -0.76 13.60
N ASN A 39 -5.76 -1.52 13.24
CA ASN A 39 -7.16 -1.21 13.43
C ASN A 39 -7.85 -2.34 14.23
N ASP A 40 -8.86 -2.01 15.03
CA ASP A 40 -9.72 -2.98 15.72
C ASP A 40 -10.79 -3.63 14.82
N HIS A 41 -11.07 -3.05 13.65
CA HIS A 41 -12.03 -3.54 12.67
C HIS A 41 -11.47 -3.56 11.25
N ASP A 42 -12.22 -4.20 10.34
CA ASP A 42 -11.87 -4.31 8.93
C ASP A 42 -11.77 -2.91 8.25
N PRO A 43 -10.60 -2.53 7.73
CA PRO A 43 -10.37 -1.26 7.04
C PRO A 43 -10.81 -1.25 5.56
N MET A 44 -11.69 -2.16 5.12
CA MET A 44 -12.22 -2.20 3.75
C MET A 44 -12.80 -0.88 3.23
N PRO A 45 -13.58 -0.10 4.01
CA PRO A 45 -14.06 1.20 3.57
C PRO A 45 -12.93 2.18 3.22
N LEU A 46 -11.83 2.12 3.98
CA LEU A 46 -10.64 2.92 3.76
C LEU A 46 -9.92 2.49 2.47
N TYR A 47 -9.79 1.17 2.23
CA TYR A 47 -9.22 0.64 0.99
C TYR A 47 -9.95 1.19 -0.25
N PHE A 48 -11.28 1.15 -0.29
CA PHE A 48 -12.04 1.67 -1.43
C PHE A 48 -11.82 3.17 -1.65
N GLN A 49 -11.67 3.95 -0.57
CA GLN A 49 -11.38 5.37 -0.68
C GLN A 49 -9.98 5.63 -1.23
N PHE A 50 -8.99 4.82 -0.83
CA PHE A 50 -7.65 4.83 -1.42
C PHE A 50 -7.67 4.44 -2.89
N GLU A 51 -8.42 3.41 -3.27
CA GLU A 51 -8.54 2.99 -4.66
C GLU A 51 -9.12 4.11 -5.55
N LYS A 52 -10.17 4.78 -5.07
CA LYS A 52 -10.81 5.89 -5.80
C LYS A 52 -9.93 7.13 -5.94
N THR A 53 -9.08 7.42 -4.96
CA THR A 53 -8.27 8.66 -4.93
C THR A 53 -6.85 8.45 -5.46
N ARG A 54 -6.25 7.29 -5.22
CA ARG A 54 -4.83 6.95 -5.47
C ARG A 54 -4.68 5.64 -6.24
N GLY A 55 -5.73 5.15 -6.92
CA GLY A 55 -5.71 3.91 -7.70
C GLY A 55 -4.45 3.75 -8.55
N GLY A 56 -3.79 2.59 -8.42
CA GLY A 56 -2.56 2.27 -9.16
C GLY A 56 -1.27 2.92 -8.61
N GLN A 57 -1.34 3.69 -7.52
CA GLN A 57 -0.19 4.35 -6.88
C GLN A 57 0.07 3.88 -5.44
N PHE A 58 -0.68 2.89 -4.96
CA PHE A 58 -0.45 2.24 -3.67
C PHE A 58 -0.44 0.72 -3.81
N ALA A 59 0.18 0.05 -2.84
CA ALA A 59 0.07 -1.38 -2.63
C ALA A 59 -0.52 -1.63 -1.25
N TRP A 60 -1.55 -2.45 -1.18
CA TRP A 60 -2.23 -2.82 0.06
C TRP A 60 -1.92 -4.27 0.41
N ARG A 61 -1.45 -4.51 1.63
CA ARG A 61 -1.12 -5.85 2.11
C ARG A 61 -1.61 -6.04 3.54
N TYR A 62 -2.44 -7.05 3.75
CA TYR A 62 -2.78 -7.49 5.10
C TYR A 62 -1.59 -8.24 5.70
N LEU A 63 -1.09 -7.76 6.84
CA LEU A 63 -0.11 -8.47 7.65
C LEU A 63 -0.82 -9.35 8.68
N GLU A 64 -1.94 -8.87 9.20
CA GLU A 64 -2.77 -9.60 10.14
C GLU A 64 -4.24 -9.28 9.88
N ALA A 65 -5.07 -10.32 9.79
CA ALA A 65 -6.51 -10.20 9.65
C ALA A 65 -7.14 -11.02 10.79
N GLY A 66 -7.47 -10.34 11.88
CA GLY A 66 -8.10 -10.96 13.04
C GLY A 66 -9.63 -10.89 12.99
N PRO A 67 -10.26 -11.35 14.06
CA PRO A 67 -11.27 -10.58 14.78
C PRO A 67 -10.67 -9.79 15.96
N ALA A 68 -9.42 -10.08 16.36
CA ALA A 68 -8.75 -9.43 17.50
C ALA A 68 -8.02 -8.13 17.11
N GLN A 69 -7.36 -8.11 15.94
CA GLN A 69 -6.72 -6.92 15.38
C GLN A 69 -6.57 -7.06 13.86
N TRP A 70 -6.59 -5.92 13.17
CA TRP A 70 -6.41 -5.81 11.73
C TRP A 70 -5.16 -4.99 11.46
N HIS A 71 -4.10 -5.66 11.02
CA HIS A 71 -2.82 -5.03 10.70
C HIS A 71 -2.66 -4.98 9.19
N VAL A 72 -2.63 -3.76 8.64
CA VAL A 72 -2.48 -3.53 7.21
C VAL A 72 -1.24 -2.71 6.95
N ARG A 73 -0.50 -3.11 5.92
CA ARG A 73 0.61 -2.38 5.36
C ARG A 73 0.20 -1.71 4.06
N ILE A 74 0.42 -0.41 3.98
CA ILE A 74 0.14 0.42 2.81
C ILE A 74 1.48 0.95 2.29
N ALA A 75 1.86 0.54 1.10
CA ALA A 75 3.05 1.03 0.42
C ALA A 75 2.68 2.03 -0.67
N ARG A 76 3.49 3.08 -0.83
CA ARG A 76 3.38 3.96 -1.98
C ARG A 76 4.20 3.39 -3.13
N VAL A 77 3.58 3.20 -4.29
CA VAL A 77 4.27 2.75 -5.51
C VAL A 77 4.34 3.87 -6.51
N ALA A 78 5.44 3.97 -7.25
CA ALA A 78 5.50 4.87 -8.39
C ALA A 78 4.45 4.41 -9.41
N ALA A 79 3.71 5.37 -9.96
CA ALA A 79 2.75 5.10 -11.03
C ALA A 79 3.48 4.37 -12.17
N GLY A 80 3.16 3.09 -12.37
CA GLY A 80 3.86 2.21 -13.31
C GLY A 80 4.44 0.92 -12.72
N THR A 81 4.39 0.72 -11.40
CA THR A 81 4.87 -0.51 -10.73
C THR A 81 3.79 -1.23 -9.93
N ALA A 82 2.51 -1.06 -10.27
CA ALA A 82 1.44 -1.76 -9.61
C ALA A 82 1.40 -3.24 -10.04
N SER A 83 1.87 -4.11 -9.14
CA SER A 83 1.74 -5.58 -9.17
C SER A 83 2.32 -6.31 -10.38
N GLY A 84 3.63 -6.14 -10.61
CA GLY A 84 4.41 -7.15 -11.33
C GLY A 84 4.90 -8.22 -10.35
N THR A 85 4.21 -9.36 -10.29
CA THR A 85 4.83 -10.62 -9.88
C THR A 85 6.14 -10.74 -10.66
N SER A 86 7.25 -10.89 -9.95
CA SER A 86 8.54 -11.13 -10.57
C SER A 86 8.54 -12.48 -11.30
N THR A 87 8.26 -12.43 -12.60
CA THR A 87 8.75 -13.40 -13.59
C THR A 87 9.08 -12.54 -14.82
N GLY A 88 10.24 -11.93 -14.89
CA GLY A 88 11.45 -12.61 -15.35
C GLY A 88 11.85 -12.00 -16.70
N CYS A 89 13.13 -11.69 -16.85
CA CYS A 89 13.72 -10.83 -17.87
C CYS A 89 13.89 -11.51 -19.26
N GLY A 90 13.88 -10.70 -20.33
CA GLY A 90 14.40 -11.04 -21.67
C GLY A 90 13.44 -10.56 -22.77
N GLY A 91 13.56 -9.35 -23.32
CA GLY A 91 14.72 -8.90 -24.07
C GLY A 91 14.54 -9.30 -25.52
N GLY A 92 13.96 -8.41 -26.33
CA GLY A 92 13.88 -8.61 -27.78
C GLY A 92 15.27 -8.57 -28.40
N CYS A 93 15.55 -9.53 -29.28
CA CYS A 93 16.58 -9.41 -30.29
C CYS A 93 16.02 -9.93 -31.63
N SER A 94 15.78 -9.00 -32.56
CA SER A 94 15.63 -9.29 -33.98
C SER A 94 16.99 -9.66 -34.59
N CYS A 95 17.07 -10.80 -35.28
CA CYS A 95 18.06 -11.11 -36.33
C CYS A 95 17.60 -12.38 -37.09
N SER A 96 17.22 -12.29 -38.38
CA SER A 96 18.02 -12.65 -39.58
C SER A 96 18.38 -14.15 -39.61
N GLY A 97 18.13 -14.99 -40.61
CA GLY A 97 17.87 -14.90 -42.04
C GLY A 97 18.42 -16.20 -42.69
N GLY A 98 17.89 -16.63 -43.84
CA GLY A 98 18.43 -17.74 -44.65
C GLY A 98 17.50 -18.92 -44.83
#